data_AF-A0A1Y0GVN5-F1
#
_entry.id   AF-A0A1Y0GVN5-F1
#
_cell.length_a   1.000
_cell.length_b   1.000
_cell.length_c   1.000
_cell.angle_alpha   90.00
_cell.angle_beta   90.00
_cell.angle_gamma   90.00
#
_symmetry.space_group_name_H-M   'P 1'
#
loop_
_entity.id
_entity.type
_entity.pdbx_description
1 polymer ?
#
loop_
_entity_poly.entity_id
_entity_poly.type
_entity_poly.pdbx_seq_one_letter_code
_entity_poly.pdbx_strand_id
1 'polypeptide(L)'
;MARRTCERFQARRPINWPQAKATQHWLCHERNNNKRLLLRWSGGTTMNRRDVLKAGLTLSAFTPMLGWMNLIAQQQYNNGDGQLDHPDRYKNLPADAPTIAMVIYEGFTVLDLIGPYQFLWALMDRRVRIVAKQKGPITADTGIQIIADTTFDECPKDLDVLFVGGGTEGTLIAMQDEETRKFFADRGKRANHIVSVCTGSLILGAAGLLKGKEATGHFAARDLLIEFGAKPVNKRTVEDGNIMTGAGVSAGLDLGLALLAKLGGEDYAKLCQLFFEYDPDPMFDYGSPEKAKKEDVEMSIQMVEPFREAVKQFAREIRHEKE
;
A
#
# COMPACT_ATOMS: atom_id res chain seq x y z
N MET A 1 28.59 19.55 52.41
CA MET A 1 28.44 18.34 51.56
C MET A 1 27.68 18.78 50.31
N ALA A 2 28.03 18.50 49.06
CA ALA A 2 29.22 17.99 48.39
C ALA A 2 29.14 18.55 46.96
N ARG A 3 30.31 18.81 46.36
CA ARG A 3 30.51 19.32 44.99
C ARG A 3 29.91 18.38 43.94
N ARG A 4 29.43 18.94 42.82
CA ARG A 4 29.60 18.29 41.50
C ARG A 4 29.96 19.31 40.42
N THR A 5 30.97 18.91 39.67
CA THR A 5 31.73 19.60 38.63
C THR A 5 31.02 19.52 37.28
N CYS A 6 31.04 20.61 36.51
CA CYS A 6 30.72 20.60 35.09
C CYS A 6 31.98 20.19 34.30
N GLU A 7 31.97 19.03 33.68
CA GLU A 7 32.95 18.67 32.64
C GLU A 7 32.44 19.11 31.27
N ARG A 8 33.37 19.66 30.49
CA ARG A 8 33.17 20.30 29.20
C ARG A 8 33.45 19.27 28.11
N PHE A 9 32.42 18.66 27.53
CA PHE A 9 32.58 17.86 26.32
C PHE A 9 32.73 18.79 25.10
N GLN A 10 33.92 18.79 24.50
CA GLN A 10 34.17 19.42 23.20
C GLN A 10 33.53 18.58 22.09
N ALA A 11 32.35 18.98 21.63
CA ALA A 11 31.79 18.50 20.37
C ALA A 11 32.52 19.18 19.20
N ARG A 12 32.93 18.36 18.22
CA ARG A 12 33.58 18.75 16.97
C ARG A 12 32.67 19.70 16.16
N ARG A 13 33.32 20.61 15.42
CA ARG A 13 32.78 21.74 14.63
C ARG A 13 31.38 21.52 14.03
N PRO A 14 30.41 22.43 14.24
CA PRO A 14 29.17 22.43 13.46
C PRO A 14 29.41 23.03 12.06
N ILE A 15 28.80 22.40 11.06
CA ILE A 15 28.68 22.91 9.68
C ILE A 15 27.71 24.09 9.71
N ASN A 16 28.14 25.23 9.18
CA ASN A 16 27.39 26.49 9.16
C ASN A 16 26.31 26.43 8.07
N TRP A 17 25.02 26.51 8.45
CA TRP A 17 23.92 26.84 7.52
C TRP A 17 23.54 28.33 7.70
N PRO A 18 23.25 29.08 6.62
CA PRO A 18 22.89 30.49 6.75
C PRO A 18 21.51 30.68 7.41
N GLN A 19 21.46 31.56 8.40
CA GLN A 19 20.25 31.98 9.10
C GLN A 19 19.29 32.73 8.14
N ALA A 20 18.10 32.18 7.93
CA ALA A 20 16.98 32.93 7.34
C ALA A 20 16.29 33.77 8.43
N LYS A 21 16.21 35.09 8.21
CA LYS A 21 15.56 36.06 9.10
C LYS A 21 14.05 35.80 9.17
N ALA A 22 13.53 35.55 10.36
CA ALA A 22 12.08 35.54 10.62
C ALA A 22 11.54 36.99 10.59
N THR A 23 10.55 37.25 9.74
CA THR A 23 9.71 38.46 9.82
C THR A 23 8.39 38.07 10.49
N GLN A 24 8.17 38.56 11.71
CA GLN A 24 6.89 38.43 12.42
C GLN A 24 5.88 39.42 11.83
N HIS A 25 4.66 38.97 11.55
CA HIS A 25 3.50 39.84 11.31
C HIS A 25 2.35 39.43 12.23
N TRP A 26 1.82 40.42 12.96
CA TRP A 26 0.63 40.32 13.81
C TRP A 26 -0.65 40.45 12.98
N LEU A 27 -1.72 39.74 13.35
CA LEU A 27 -3.06 39.88 12.75
C LEU A 27 -4.00 40.61 13.72
N CYS A 28 -4.51 41.76 13.27
CA CYS A 28 -5.58 42.52 13.90
C CYS A 28 -6.95 42.04 13.36
N HIS A 29 -7.96 42.00 14.23
CA HIS A 29 -9.31 41.52 13.91
C HIS A 29 -10.18 42.67 13.38
N GLU A 30 -10.72 42.55 12.17
CA GLU A 30 -11.87 43.36 11.73
C GLU A 30 -13.05 42.45 11.35
N ARG A 31 -14.19 42.67 12.01
CA ARG A 31 -15.50 42.17 11.59
C ARG A 31 -16.01 43.05 10.46
N ASN A 32 -16.53 42.44 9.38
CA ASN A 32 -17.49 43.16 8.56
C ASN A 32 -18.67 42.29 8.12
N ASN A 33 -19.86 42.87 8.30
CA ASN A 33 -21.18 42.34 8.00
C ASN A 33 -21.46 42.50 6.50
N ASN A 34 -21.50 41.42 5.71
CA ASN A 34 -22.47 41.31 4.62
C ASN A 34 -22.57 39.90 4.01
N LYS A 35 -23.82 39.51 3.77
CA LYS A 35 -24.26 38.19 3.29
C LYS A 35 -23.86 37.95 1.83
N ARG A 36 -22.90 37.04 1.62
CA ARG A 36 -22.77 36.14 0.44
C ARG A 36 -21.97 34.93 0.88
N LEU A 37 -22.46 33.72 0.61
CA LEU A 37 -21.72 32.48 0.91
C LEU A 37 -20.47 32.42 0.02
N LEU A 38 -19.35 32.87 0.57
CA LEU A 38 -18.01 32.72 0.04
C LEU A 38 -17.28 31.78 0.99
N LEU A 39 -16.95 30.58 0.52
CA LEU A 39 -15.97 29.72 1.19
C LEU A 39 -14.62 30.44 1.12
N ARG A 40 -14.26 31.13 2.20
CA ARG A 40 -13.04 31.92 2.28
C ARG A 40 -11.93 31.02 2.82
N TRP A 41 -11.01 30.65 1.93
CA TRP A 41 -9.82 29.88 2.26
C TRP A 41 -8.73 30.80 2.83
N SER A 42 -8.12 30.43 3.96
CA SER A 42 -6.93 31.08 4.50
C SER A 42 -5.70 30.63 3.71
N GLY A 43 -5.55 31.15 2.49
CA GLY A 43 -4.42 30.83 1.61
C GLY A 43 -4.54 31.35 0.18
N GLY A 44 -5.30 32.41 -0.10
CA GLY A 44 -5.06 33.25 -1.29
C GLY A 44 -5.31 32.67 -2.70
N THR A 45 -5.76 31.43 -2.88
CA THR A 45 -6.22 30.95 -4.20
C THR A 45 -7.67 30.50 -4.13
N THR A 46 -8.51 31.12 -4.96
CA THR A 46 -9.92 30.75 -5.14
C THR A 46 -10.04 30.09 -6.51
N MET A 47 -10.17 28.76 -6.55
CA MET A 47 -10.55 28.07 -7.79
C MET A 47 -12.05 28.19 -7.96
N ASN A 48 -12.49 28.79 -9.05
CA ASN A 48 -13.92 28.94 -9.34
C ASN A 48 -14.39 27.82 -10.29
N ARG A 49 -15.70 27.60 -10.40
CA ARG A 49 -16.29 26.51 -11.22
C ARG A 49 -15.78 26.51 -12.68
N ARG A 50 -15.42 27.67 -13.22
CA ARG A 50 -14.83 27.82 -14.57
C ARG A 50 -13.40 27.29 -14.69
N ASP A 51 -12.61 27.33 -13.61
CA ASP A 51 -11.23 26.84 -13.61
C ASP A 51 -11.20 25.31 -13.55
N VAL A 52 -12.13 24.72 -12.78
CA VAL A 52 -12.37 23.26 -12.72
C VAL A 52 -12.81 22.72 -14.10
N LEU A 53 -13.70 23.43 -14.79
CA LEU A 53 -14.16 23.06 -16.13
C LEU A 53 -13.07 23.21 -17.21
N LYS A 54 -12.16 24.19 -17.08
CA LYS A 54 -11.01 24.36 -17.98
C LYS A 54 -9.94 23.29 -17.80
N ALA A 55 -9.78 22.78 -16.58
CA ALA A 55 -8.89 21.66 -16.28
C ALA A 55 -9.45 20.29 -16.71
N GLY A 56 -10.71 20.23 -17.19
CA GLY A 56 -11.35 18.99 -17.61
C GLY A 56 -11.69 18.02 -16.47
N LEU A 57 -11.53 18.45 -15.21
CA LEU A 57 -11.70 17.60 -14.03
C LEU A 57 -13.13 17.69 -13.48
N THR A 58 -13.74 16.55 -13.17
CA THR A 58 -15.08 16.51 -12.57
C THR A 58 -15.04 16.90 -11.09
N LEU A 59 -16.02 17.70 -10.62
CA LEU A 59 -16.11 18.15 -9.22
C LEU A 59 -16.15 17.00 -8.21
N SER A 60 -16.70 15.84 -8.60
CA SER A 60 -16.75 14.63 -7.78
C SER A 60 -15.37 14.07 -7.48
N ALA A 61 -14.42 14.12 -8.42
CA ALA A 61 -13.06 13.63 -8.23
C ALA A 61 -12.28 14.47 -7.18
N PHE A 62 -12.64 15.74 -7.00
CA PHE A 62 -11.97 16.62 -6.03
C PHE A 62 -12.51 16.48 -4.60
N THR A 63 -13.73 15.98 -4.43
CA THR A 63 -14.39 16.01 -3.11
C THR A 63 -13.65 15.18 -2.05
N PRO A 64 -13.17 13.95 -2.36
CA PRO A 64 -12.31 13.19 -1.45
C PRO A 64 -11.00 13.91 -1.12
N MET A 65 -10.31 14.44 -2.13
CA MET A 65 -9.02 15.10 -1.96
C MET A 65 -9.12 16.40 -1.14
N LEU A 66 -10.16 17.21 -1.36
CA LEU A 66 -10.40 18.42 -0.59
C LEU A 66 -10.72 18.11 0.88
N GLY A 67 -11.48 17.04 1.13
CA GLY A 67 -11.68 16.54 2.49
C GLY A 67 -10.36 16.16 3.16
N TRP A 68 -9.44 15.54 2.40
CA TRP A 68 -8.13 15.15 2.90
C TRP A 68 -7.24 16.35 3.23
N MET A 69 -7.14 17.30 2.30
CA MET A 69 -6.37 18.53 2.49
C MET A 69 -6.91 19.33 3.67
N ASN A 70 -8.24 19.38 3.87
CA ASN A 70 -8.84 20.00 5.04
C ASN A 70 -8.51 19.25 6.33
N LEU A 71 -8.50 17.92 6.34
CA LEU A 71 -8.13 17.13 7.52
C LEU A 71 -6.67 17.39 7.92
N ILE A 72 -5.75 17.38 6.96
CA ILE A 72 -4.32 17.69 7.20
C ILE A 72 -4.15 19.13 7.70
N ALA A 73 -4.84 20.09 7.06
CA ALA A 73 -4.78 21.49 7.46
C ALA A 73 -5.37 21.71 8.87
N GLN A 74 -6.42 20.97 9.24
CA GLN A 74 -7.00 21.02 10.59
C GLN A 74 -6.11 20.34 11.64
N GLN A 75 -5.39 19.26 11.29
CA GLN A 75 -4.41 18.61 12.17
C GLN A 75 -3.23 19.52 12.52
N GLN A 76 -2.74 20.31 11.56
CA GLN A 76 -1.61 21.22 11.79
C GLN A 76 -1.96 22.43 12.67
N TYR A 77 -3.23 22.79 12.82
CA TYR A 77 -3.63 24.04 13.49
C TYR A 77 -4.11 23.88 14.95
N ASN A 78 -4.56 22.68 15.35
CA ASN A 78 -5.18 22.49 16.67
C ASN A 78 -4.20 22.12 17.80
N ASN A 79 -2.99 21.68 17.48
CA ASN A 79 -2.07 21.12 18.47
C ASN A 79 -0.88 22.06 18.70
N GLY A 80 -1.10 23.09 19.52
CA GLY A 80 -0.04 24.01 19.97
C GLY A 80 1.07 23.35 20.82
N ASP A 81 1.10 22.01 20.93
CA ASP A 81 2.05 21.20 21.69
C ASP A 81 3.07 20.44 20.80
N GLY A 82 2.95 20.53 19.47
CA GLY A 82 3.84 19.85 18.53
C GLY A 82 3.61 18.35 18.38
N GLN A 83 2.53 17.80 18.94
CA GLN A 83 2.17 16.40 18.79
C GLN A 83 1.20 16.23 17.61
N LEU A 84 1.50 15.31 16.69
CA LEU A 84 0.58 14.95 15.62
C LEU A 84 -0.55 14.10 16.22
N ASP A 85 -1.76 14.64 16.28
CA ASP A 85 -2.95 13.84 16.57
C ASP A 85 -3.30 13.02 15.33
N HIS A 86 -3.44 11.70 15.52
CA HIS A 86 -3.87 10.77 14.49
C HIS A 86 -5.34 10.43 14.76
N PRO A 87 -6.30 11.29 14.34
CA PRO A 87 -7.71 11.00 14.51
C PRO A 87 -8.04 9.66 13.88
N ASP A 88 -8.89 8.89 14.56
CA ASP A 88 -9.45 7.65 14.02
C ASP A 88 -10.22 7.99 12.73
N ARG A 89 -9.56 7.76 11.58
CA ARG A 89 -10.07 8.07 10.24
C ARG A 89 -11.35 7.30 9.93
N TYR A 90 -11.62 6.22 10.65
CA TYR A 90 -12.79 5.38 10.45
C TYR A 90 -13.98 5.75 11.33
N LYS A 91 -13.81 6.70 12.26
CA LYS A 91 -14.83 7.10 13.23
C LYS A 91 -16.12 7.62 12.59
N ASN A 92 -16.03 8.22 11.41
CA ASN A 92 -17.16 8.82 10.69
C ASN A 92 -17.47 8.13 9.35
N LEU A 93 -16.86 6.98 9.07
CA LEU A 93 -17.22 6.22 7.88
C LEU A 93 -18.60 5.57 8.09
N PRO A 94 -19.46 5.56 7.06
CA PRO A 94 -20.72 4.84 7.14
C PRO A 94 -20.47 3.34 7.33
N ALA A 95 -21.44 2.63 7.90
CA ALA A 95 -21.26 1.22 8.28
C ALA A 95 -21.00 0.30 7.07
N ASP A 96 -21.48 0.70 5.90
CA ASP A 96 -21.30 0.05 4.59
C ASP A 96 -20.11 0.58 3.80
N ALA A 97 -19.23 1.39 4.42
CA ALA A 97 -18.02 1.86 3.79
C ALA A 97 -17.17 0.69 3.27
N PRO A 98 -16.67 0.76 2.03
CA PRO A 98 -15.96 -0.35 1.45
C PRO A 98 -14.75 -0.79 2.30
N THR A 99 -14.56 -2.10 2.45
CA THR A 99 -13.54 -2.67 3.31
C THR A 99 -12.41 -3.30 2.50
N ILE A 100 -11.18 -2.87 2.79
CA ILE A 100 -9.94 -3.36 2.21
C ILE A 100 -9.18 -4.10 3.30
N ALA A 101 -8.95 -5.40 3.13
CA ALA A 101 -8.09 -6.19 3.99
C ALA A 101 -6.73 -6.39 3.31
N MET A 102 -5.67 -5.84 3.88
CA MET A 102 -4.29 -6.07 3.44
C MET A 102 -3.61 -7.01 4.43
N VAL A 103 -3.38 -8.24 3.99
CA VAL A 103 -2.83 -9.30 4.84
C VAL A 103 -1.31 -9.22 4.88
N ILE A 104 -0.75 -9.26 6.09
CA ILE A 104 0.69 -9.33 6.35
C ILE A 104 1.01 -10.55 7.23
N TYR A 105 2.28 -10.96 7.18
CA TYR A 105 2.81 -12.13 7.88
C TYR A 105 4.31 -11.93 8.12
N GLU A 106 4.91 -12.65 9.07
CA GLU A 106 6.36 -12.54 9.33
C GLU A 106 7.19 -12.83 8.08
N GLY A 107 8.18 -11.98 7.80
CA GLY A 107 9.04 -12.10 6.63
C GLY A 107 8.41 -11.70 5.30
N PHE A 108 7.30 -10.97 5.31
CA PHE A 108 6.77 -10.33 4.10
C PHE A 108 7.69 -9.22 3.57
N THR A 109 7.67 -8.94 2.27
CA THR A 109 8.37 -7.80 1.69
C THR A 109 7.57 -6.51 1.93
N VAL A 110 8.15 -5.58 2.69
CA VAL A 110 7.44 -4.36 3.11
C VAL A 110 6.91 -3.54 1.94
N LEU A 111 7.69 -3.40 0.86
CA LEU A 111 7.32 -2.58 -0.31
C LEU A 111 6.10 -3.13 -1.05
N ASP A 112 5.90 -4.46 -1.02
CA ASP A 112 4.73 -5.10 -1.60
C ASP A 112 3.43 -4.67 -0.90
N LEU A 113 3.51 -4.31 0.39
CA LEU A 113 2.40 -3.74 1.15
C LEU A 113 2.31 -2.22 0.95
N ILE A 114 3.39 -1.50 1.26
CA ILE A 114 3.31 -0.04 1.40
C ILE A 114 3.09 0.68 0.05
N GLY A 115 3.57 0.10 -1.06
CA GLY A 115 3.36 0.65 -2.40
C GLY A 115 1.86 0.73 -2.75
N PRO A 116 1.13 -0.39 -2.79
CA PRO A 116 -0.32 -0.39 -2.96
C PRO A 116 -1.06 0.37 -1.85
N TYR A 117 -0.61 0.26 -0.60
CA TYR A 117 -1.22 0.96 0.53
C TYR A 117 -1.23 2.47 0.31
N GLN A 118 -0.18 3.08 -0.25
CA GLN A 118 -0.14 4.51 -0.54
C GLN A 118 -1.32 4.97 -1.42
N PHE A 119 -1.65 4.21 -2.46
CA PHE A 119 -2.77 4.53 -3.35
C PHE A 119 -4.13 4.18 -2.72
N LEU A 120 -4.23 3.04 -2.03
CA LEU A 120 -5.47 2.63 -1.38
C LEU A 120 -5.83 3.53 -0.19
N TRP A 121 -4.83 4.06 0.50
CA TRP A 121 -5.02 5.04 1.56
C TRP A 121 -5.55 6.38 1.02
N ALA A 122 -5.39 6.68 -0.27
CA ALA A 122 -6.03 7.84 -0.90
C ALA A 122 -7.56 7.68 -1.02
N LEU A 123 -8.11 6.48 -0.86
CA LEU A 123 -9.56 6.25 -0.82
C LEU A 123 -10.11 6.68 0.55
N MET A 124 -10.60 7.92 0.60
CA MET A 124 -11.08 8.61 1.80
C MET A 124 -12.28 7.98 2.51
N ASP A 125 -13.08 7.23 1.76
CA ASP A 125 -14.37 6.67 2.15
C ASP A 125 -14.29 5.18 2.46
N ARG A 126 -13.07 4.62 2.59
CA ARG A 126 -12.85 3.17 2.76
C ARG A 126 -12.08 2.85 4.03
N ARG A 127 -12.30 1.64 4.54
CA ARG A 127 -11.61 1.10 5.70
C ARG A 127 -10.50 0.15 5.28
N VAL A 128 -9.25 0.59 5.37
CA VAL A 128 -8.06 -0.24 5.15
C VAL A 128 -7.65 -0.87 6.48
N ARG A 129 -7.65 -2.20 6.54
CA ARG A 129 -7.23 -2.98 7.70
C ARG A 129 -5.93 -3.69 7.39
N ILE A 130 -4.99 -3.61 8.33
CA ILE A 130 -3.76 -4.39 8.26
C ILE A 130 -3.99 -5.67 9.06
N VAL A 131 -4.16 -6.77 8.33
CA VAL A 131 -4.65 -8.03 8.86
C VAL A 131 -3.51 -9.02 9.03
N ALA A 132 -3.43 -9.69 10.18
CA ALA A 132 -2.50 -10.79 10.41
C ALA A 132 -3.15 -11.87 11.30
N LYS A 133 -2.42 -12.94 11.61
CA LYS A 133 -2.86 -13.95 12.59
C LYS A 133 -3.06 -13.35 13.99
N GLN A 134 -2.19 -12.40 14.36
CA GLN A 134 -2.22 -11.73 15.66
C GLN A 134 -2.04 -10.22 15.46
N LYS A 135 -2.59 -9.41 16.37
CA LYS A 135 -2.35 -7.97 16.39
C LYS A 135 -0.95 -7.65 16.89
N GLY A 136 -0.49 -6.45 16.55
CA GLY A 136 0.78 -5.92 17.01
C GLY A 136 1.84 -5.93 15.91
N PRO A 137 3.11 -5.77 16.27
CA PRO A 137 4.19 -5.64 15.29
C PRO A 137 4.44 -6.96 14.56
N ILE A 138 4.43 -6.90 13.24
CA ILE A 138 4.82 -7.98 12.34
C ILE A 138 6.07 -7.53 11.58
N THR A 139 7.11 -8.36 11.58
CA THR A 139 8.42 -7.98 11.02
C THR A 139 8.52 -8.36 9.55
N ALA A 140 8.84 -7.39 8.69
CA ALA A 140 9.14 -7.60 7.28
C ALA A 140 10.54 -8.22 7.09
N ASP A 141 10.82 -8.74 5.89
CA ASP A 141 12.11 -9.30 5.48
C ASP A 141 13.31 -8.34 5.60
N THR A 142 13.06 -7.04 5.62
CA THR A 142 14.05 -5.97 5.82
C THR A 142 14.19 -5.51 7.27
N GLY A 143 13.45 -6.11 8.21
CA GLY A 143 13.46 -5.75 9.63
C GLY A 143 12.54 -4.59 10.03
N ILE A 144 11.85 -3.95 9.07
CA ILE A 144 10.80 -2.97 9.36
C ILE A 144 9.60 -3.68 9.99
N GLN A 145 9.03 -3.08 11.03
CA GLN A 145 7.80 -3.59 11.66
C GLN A 145 6.58 -2.78 11.22
N ILE A 146 5.52 -3.49 10.85
CA ILE A 146 4.20 -2.91 10.60
C ILE A 146 3.23 -3.44 11.66
N ILE A 147 2.39 -2.56 12.19
CA ILE A 147 1.39 -2.94 13.19
C ILE A 147 0.16 -3.51 12.50
N ALA A 148 -0.13 -4.79 12.74
CA ALA A 148 -1.43 -5.38 12.41
C ALA A 148 -2.48 -4.93 13.43
N ASP A 149 -3.59 -4.39 12.94
CA ASP A 149 -4.69 -3.87 13.76
C ASP A 149 -5.88 -4.84 13.85
N THR A 150 -5.91 -5.87 13.01
CA THR A 150 -7.02 -6.79 12.84
C THR A 150 -6.52 -8.24 12.74
N THR A 151 -7.16 -9.17 13.45
CA THR A 151 -6.88 -10.61 13.29
C THR A 151 -7.71 -11.24 12.17
N PHE A 152 -7.39 -12.48 11.77
CA PHE A 152 -8.22 -13.25 10.82
C PHE A 152 -9.67 -13.45 11.29
N ASP A 153 -9.90 -13.58 12.60
CA ASP A 153 -11.23 -13.77 13.17
C ASP A 153 -12.03 -12.46 13.23
N GLU A 154 -11.37 -11.34 13.52
CA GLU A 154 -11.99 -10.02 13.58
C GLU A 154 -12.23 -9.40 12.21
N CYS A 155 -11.49 -9.85 11.19
CA CYS A 155 -11.61 -9.33 9.83
C CYS A 155 -13.01 -9.65 9.26
N PRO A 156 -13.74 -8.66 8.69
CA PRO A 156 -15.06 -8.88 8.11
C PRO A 156 -15.11 -10.02 7.09
N LYS A 157 -16.26 -10.68 6.99
CA LYS A 157 -16.46 -11.81 6.07
C LYS A 157 -16.54 -11.38 4.61
N ASP A 158 -17.14 -10.23 4.35
CA ASP A 158 -17.30 -9.65 3.02
C ASP A 158 -16.33 -8.49 2.87
N LEU A 159 -15.61 -8.47 1.75
CA LEU A 159 -14.52 -7.53 1.51
C LEU A 159 -14.65 -6.96 0.10
N ASP A 160 -14.35 -5.68 -0.06
CA ASP A 160 -14.20 -5.09 -1.38
C ASP A 160 -12.85 -5.44 -2.00
N VAL A 161 -11.82 -5.52 -1.17
CA VAL A 161 -10.47 -5.92 -1.58
C VAL A 161 -9.90 -6.86 -0.54
N LEU A 162 -9.47 -8.04 -1.00
CA LEU A 162 -8.62 -8.96 -0.28
C LEU A 162 -7.22 -8.90 -0.90
N PHE A 163 -6.23 -8.40 -0.17
CA PHE A 163 -4.90 -8.12 -0.67
C PHE A 163 -3.84 -8.93 0.09
N VAL A 164 -2.80 -9.41 -0.62
CA VAL A 164 -1.61 -10.00 -0.02
C VAL A 164 -0.32 -9.66 -0.78
N GLY A 165 0.71 -9.24 -0.05
CA GLY A 165 2.06 -9.03 -0.59
C GLY A 165 2.84 -10.34 -0.73
N GLY A 166 4.10 -10.26 -1.16
CA GLY A 166 5.03 -11.38 -1.24
C GLY A 166 6.16 -11.32 -0.22
N GLY A 167 7.29 -11.91 -0.60
CA GLY A 167 8.45 -12.25 0.23
C GLY A 167 9.04 -13.60 -0.20
N THR A 168 10.08 -14.07 0.48
CA THR A 168 10.66 -15.41 0.21
C THR A 168 10.20 -16.42 1.26
N GLU A 169 10.99 -16.63 2.31
CA GLU A 169 10.71 -17.60 3.38
C GLU A 169 9.38 -17.30 4.07
N GLY A 170 9.06 -16.03 4.34
CA GLY A 170 7.77 -15.63 4.91
C GLY A 170 6.58 -16.06 4.05
N THR A 171 6.70 -15.94 2.72
CA THR A 171 5.66 -16.37 1.78
C THR A 171 5.50 -17.88 1.77
N LEU A 172 6.60 -18.63 1.83
CA LEU A 172 6.60 -20.09 1.91
C LEU A 172 5.88 -20.56 3.18
N ILE A 173 6.20 -19.98 4.33
CA ILE A 173 5.56 -20.29 5.61
C ILE A 173 4.06 -19.94 5.54
N ALA A 174 3.72 -18.75 5.06
CA ALA A 174 2.33 -18.30 4.96
C ALA A 174 1.48 -19.14 4.01
N MET A 175 2.03 -19.60 2.88
CA MET A 175 1.29 -20.46 1.94
C MET A 175 1.12 -21.90 2.45
N GLN A 176 2.02 -22.38 3.32
CA GLN A 176 1.91 -23.69 3.97
C GLN A 176 0.93 -23.67 5.15
N ASP A 177 0.85 -22.54 5.87
CA ASP A 177 -0.03 -22.35 7.02
C ASP A 177 -1.50 -22.58 6.67
N GLU A 178 -2.10 -23.59 7.29
CA GLU A 178 -3.48 -24.01 6.99
C GLU A 178 -4.51 -22.92 7.37
N GLU A 179 -4.28 -22.21 8.47
CA GLU A 179 -5.16 -21.13 8.93
C GLU A 179 -5.17 -19.97 7.93
N THR A 180 -4.00 -19.56 7.45
CA THR A 180 -3.84 -18.54 6.40
C THR A 180 -4.55 -18.97 5.12
N ARG A 181 -4.32 -20.20 4.64
CA ARG A 181 -5.02 -20.73 3.45
C ARG A 181 -6.54 -20.75 3.63
N LYS A 182 -7.04 -21.19 4.78
CA LYS A 182 -8.49 -21.19 5.11
C LYS A 182 -9.06 -19.78 5.14
N PHE A 183 -8.32 -18.81 5.68
CA PHE A 183 -8.72 -17.41 5.68
C PHE A 183 -8.89 -16.88 4.25
N PHE A 184 -7.88 -17.05 3.38
CA PHE A 184 -7.96 -16.62 1.98
C PHE A 184 -9.07 -17.36 1.22
N ALA A 185 -9.20 -18.67 1.39
CA ALA A 185 -10.23 -19.46 0.72
C ALA A 185 -11.65 -19.07 1.16
N ASP A 186 -11.84 -18.67 2.43
CA ASP A 186 -13.11 -18.17 2.92
C ASP A 186 -13.43 -16.77 2.37
N ARG A 187 -12.54 -15.80 2.59
CA ARG A 187 -12.77 -14.40 2.17
C ARG A 187 -12.80 -14.24 0.66
N GLY A 188 -11.93 -14.95 -0.06
CA GLY A 188 -11.84 -14.91 -1.52
C GLY A 188 -13.12 -15.36 -2.24
N LYS A 189 -14.00 -16.15 -1.60
CA LYS A 189 -15.31 -16.51 -2.18
C LYS A 189 -16.26 -15.32 -2.33
N ARG A 190 -16.06 -14.27 -1.54
CA ARG A 190 -16.99 -13.13 -1.41
C ARG A 190 -16.32 -11.79 -1.69
N ALA A 191 -15.01 -11.78 -1.94
CA ALA A 191 -14.27 -10.55 -2.19
C ALA A 191 -14.59 -9.99 -3.60
N ASN A 192 -14.93 -8.70 -3.68
CA ASN A 192 -15.15 -8.02 -4.97
C ASN A 192 -13.86 -7.96 -5.81
N HIS A 193 -12.71 -7.83 -5.14
CA HIS A 193 -11.38 -7.89 -5.74
C HIS A 193 -10.43 -8.75 -4.89
N ILE A 194 -9.73 -9.67 -5.55
CA ILE A 194 -8.65 -10.47 -4.95
C ILE A 194 -7.35 -9.98 -5.57
N VAL A 195 -6.41 -9.53 -4.74
CA VAL A 195 -5.24 -8.78 -5.20
C VAL A 195 -3.97 -9.36 -4.59
N SER A 196 -2.93 -9.52 -5.40
CA SER A 196 -1.60 -9.84 -4.86
C SER A 196 -0.47 -9.15 -5.58
N VAL A 197 0.64 -8.96 -4.88
CA VAL A 197 1.90 -8.47 -5.45
C VAL A 197 2.97 -9.55 -5.28
N CYS A 198 3.92 -9.62 -6.22
CA CYS A 198 5.11 -10.45 -6.13
C CYS A 198 4.75 -11.94 -5.95
N THR A 199 5.37 -12.61 -4.99
CA THR A 199 5.12 -14.01 -4.64
C THR A 199 3.84 -14.21 -3.81
N GLY A 200 3.11 -13.15 -3.42
CA GLY A 200 1.80 -13.27 -2.78
C GLY A 200 0.76 -14.02 -3.62
N SER A 201 0.96 -14.01 -4.94
CA SER A 201 0.20 -14.83 -5.89
C SER A 201 0.30 -16.34 -5.59
N LEU A 202 1.42 -16.81 -5.02
CA LEU A 202 1.59 -18.21 -4.61
C LEU A 202 0.71 -18.55 -3.39
N ILE A 203 0.50 -17.61 -2.46
CA ILE A 203 -0.43 -17.79 -1.33
C ILE A 203 -1.86 -17.91 -1.86
N LEU A 204 -2.26 -17.04 -2.79
CA LEU A 204 -3.57 -17.13 -3.43
C LEU A 204 -3.74 -18.46 -4.20
N GLY A 205 -2.69 -18.91 -4.89
CA GLY A 205 -2.65 -20.21 -5.57
C GLY A 205 -2.84 -21.37 -4.59
N ALA A 206 -2.09 -21.39 -3.50
CA ALA A 206 -2.19 -22.42 -2.45
C ALA A 206 -3.55 -22.43 -1.74
N ALA A 207 -4.22 -21.27 -1.63
CA ALA A 207 -5.60 -21.14 -1.16
C ALA A 207 -6.66 -21.57 -2.20
N GLY A 208 -6.24 -21.94 -3.42
CA GLY A 208 -7.11 -22.40 -4.50
C GLY A 208 -7.81 -21.30 -5.29
N LEU A 209 -7.43 -20.03 -5.10
CA LEU A 209 -8.11 -18.88 -5.71
C LEU A 209 -7.70 -18.64 -7.17
N LEU A 210 -6.57 -19.20 -7.62
CA LEU A 210 -6.02 -18.95 -8.97
C LEU A 210 -6.26 -20.10 -9.97
N LYS A 211 -7.06 -21.11 -9.62
CA LYS A 211 -7.29 -22.27 -10.51
C LYS A 211 -7.94 -21.84 -11.83
N GLY A 212 -7.26 -22.09 -12.94
CA GLY A 212 -7.67 -21.76 -14.31
C GLY A 212 -7.47 -20.29 -14.71
N LYS A 213 -6.94 -19.46 -13.81
CA LYS A 213 -6.84 -18.00 -13.94
C LYS A 213 -5.49 -17.56 -14.48
N GLU A 214 -5.48 -16.52 -15.29
CA GLU A 214 -4.25 -15.81 -15.64
C GLU A 214 -3.73 -15.02 -14.44
N ALA A 215 -2.44 -15.19 -14.13
CA ALA A 215 -1.80 -14.49 -13.02
C ALA A 215 -0.32 -14.23 -13.30
N THR A 216 0.21 -13.14 -12.74
CA THR A 216 1.65 -12.86 -12.69
C THR A 216 2.16 -12.95 -11.25
N GLY A 217 3.47 -12.81 -11.10
CA GLY A 217 4.17 -12.79 -9.82
C GLY A 217 5.63 -12.36 -10.01
N HIS A 218 6.45 -12.52 -8.97
CA HIS A 218 7.88 -12.23 -9.10
C HIS A 218 8.52 -13.06 -10.20
N PHE A 219 9.34 -12.46 -11.07
CA PHE A 219 9.88 -13.16 -12.26
C PHE A 219 10.60 -14.47 -11.90
N ALA A 220 11.30 -14.48 -10.76
CA ALA A 220 12.07 -15.63 -10.29
C ALA A 220 11.22 -16.77 -9.71
N ALA A 221 9.90 -16.62 -9.59
CA ALA A 221 9.01 -17.65 -9.05
C ALA A 221 7.66 -17.75 -9.79
N ARG A 222 7.41 -16.90 -10.78
CA ARG A 222 6.13 -16.82 -11.50
C ARG A 222 5.75 -18.12 -12.21
N ASP A 223 6.73 -18.85 -12.72
CA ASP A 223 6.51 -20.16 -13.35
C ASP A 223 5.88 -21.17 -12.39
N LEU A 224 6.14 -21.08 -11.09
CA LEU A 224 5.61 -21.97 -10.05
C LEU A 224 4.09 -21.83 -9.85
N LEU A 225 3.46 -20.77 -10.38
CA LEU A 225 2.02 -20.60 -10.32
C LEU A 225 1.27 -21.75 -11.04
N ILE A 226 1.92 -22.42 -12.00
CA ILE A 226 1.34 -23.59 -12.68
C ILE A 226 1.07 -24.75 -11.71
N GLU A 227 1.87 -24.89 -10.65
CA GLU A 227 1.72 -25.93 -9.64
C GLU A 227 0.40 -25.79 -8.85
N PHE A 228 -0.17 -24.58 -8.84
CA PHE A 228 -1.44 -24.25 -8.19
C PHE A 228 -2.60 -24.06 -9.19
N GLY A 229 -2.40 -24.50 -10.43
CA GLY A 229 -3.42 -24.51 -11.48
C GLY A 229 -3.68 -23.15 -12.13
N ALA A 230 -2.85 -22.14 -11.88
CA ALA A 230 -2.91 -20.87 -12.58
C ALA A 230 -2.21 -20.94 -13.95
N LYS A 231 -2.44 -19.93 -14.79
CA LYS A 231 -1.77 -19.71 -16.07
C LYS A 231 -0.77 -18.55 -15.89
N PRO A 232 0.54 -18.80 -15.75
CA PRO A 232 1.51 -17.75 -15.55
C PRO A 232 1.60 -16.81 -16.76
N VAL A 233 1.51 -15.50 -16.54
CA VAL A 233 1.59 -14.47 -17.59
C VAL A 233 2.72 -13.49 -17.30
N ASN A 234 3.61 -13.28 -18.28
CA ASN A 234 4.71 -12.32 -18.16
C ASN A 234 4.25 -10.89 -18.45
N LYS A 235 3.53 -10.29 -17.50
CA LYS A 235 3.14 -8.88 -17.51
C LYS A 235 3.39 -8.26 -16.13
N ARG A 236 3.59 -6.94 -16.10
CA ARG A 236 3.79 -6.18 -14.86
C ARG A 236 2.55 -6.23 -13.96
N THR A 237 1.37 -6.15 -14.56
CA THR A 237 0.07 -6.38 -13.91
C THR A 237 -0.79 -7.27 -14.80
N VAL A 238 -1.65 -8.09 -14.18
CA VAL A 238 -2.59 -8.99 -14.86
C VAL A 238 -3.93 -8.88 -14.14
N GLU A 239 -5.01 -8.73 -14.90
CA GLU A 239 -6.39 -8.76 -14.41
C GLU A 239 -7.15 -9.88 -15.13
N ASP A 240 -7.72 -10.81 -14.36
CA ASP A 240 -8.60 -11.90 -14.84
C ASP A 240 -9.86 -11.93 -13.97
N GLY A 241 -10.94 -11.33 -14.48
CA GLY A 241 -12.20 -11.20 -13.75
C GLY A 241 -12.04 -10.31 -12.51
N ASN A 242 -12.23 -10.88 -11.32
CA ASN A 242 -12.06 -10.15 -10.06
C ASN A 242 -10.65 -10.27 -9.46
N ILE A 243 -9.72 -10.98 -10.12
CA ILE A 243 -8.36 -11.19 -9.63
C ILE A 243 -7.42 -10.21 -10.33
N MET A 244 -6.63 -9.47 -9.54
CA MET A 244 -5.59 -8.58 -10.03
C MET A 244 -4.24 -8.97 -9.41
N THR A 245 -3.25 -9.32 -10.22
CA THR A 245 -1.92 -9.70 -9.74
C THR A 245 -0.85 -8.76 -10.30
N GLY A 246 0.09 -8.36 -9.45
CA GLY A 246 1.26 -7.57 -9.80
C GLY A 246 2.52 -8.43 -9.78
N ALA A 247 3.48 -8.10 -10.64
CA ALA A 247 4.78 -8.74 -10.69
C ALA A 247 5.64 -8.40 -9.45
N GLY A 248 6.96 -8.45 -9.57
CA GLY A 248 7.86 -8.23 -8.43
C GLY A 248 7.77 -6.83 -7.82
N VAL A 249 7.68 -6.81 -6.49
CA VAL A 249 7.99 -5.67 -5.60
C VAL A 249 7.38 -4.33 -6.01
N SER A 250 8.08 -3.54 -6.81
CA SER A 250 7.63 -2.21 -7.23
C SER A 250 6.38 -2.23 -8.10
N ALA A 251 6.03 -3.37 -8.70
CA ALA A 251 4.78 -3.54 -9.44
C ALA A 251 3.54 -3.28 -8.56
N GLY A 252 3.67 -3.33 -7.23
CA GLY A 252 2.61 -2.94 -6.31
C GLY A 252 2.19 -1.47 -6.42
N LEU A 253 3.09 -0.57 -6.83
CA LEU A 253 2.73 0.84 -7.05
C LEU A 253 1.76 0.97 -8.23
N ASP A 254 2.10 0.38 -9.39
CA ASP A 254 1.23 0.40 -10.57
C ASP A 254 -0.09 -0.35 -10.34
N LEU A 255 -0.02 -1.50 -9.66
CA LEU A 255 -1.22 -2.27 -9.31
C LEU A 255 -2.13 -1.48 -8.35
N GLY A 256 -1.55 -0.79 -7.37
CA GLY A 256 -2.27 0.07 -6.44
C GLY A 256 -2.95 1.24 -7.15
N LEU A 257 -2.27 1.89 -8.10
CA LEU A 257 -2.84 2.95 -8.92
C LEU A 257 -3.96 2.44 -9.83
N ALA A 258 -3.78 1.27 -10.46
CA ALA A 258 -4.82 0.64 -11.28
C ALA A 258 -6.06 0.28 -10.45
N LEU A 259 -5.86 -0.27 -9.25
CA LEU A 259 -6.93 -0.58 -8.31
C LEU A 259 -7.63 0.71 -7.81
N LEU A 260 -6.88 1.78 -7.57
CA LEU A 260 -7.44 3.09 -7.24
C LEU A 260 -8.33 3.62 -8.37
N ALA A 261 -7.89 3.51 -9.63
CA ALA A 261 -8.69 3.91 -10.79
C ALA A 261 -10.00 3.11 -10.88
N LYS A 262 -9.93 1.81 -10.57
CA LYS A 262 -11.10 0.92 -10.57
C LYS A 262 -12.11 1.26 -9.46
N LEU A 263 -11.62 1.67 -8.29
CA LEU A 263 -12.45 1.94 -7.11
C LEU A 263 -12.92 3.39 -6.98
N GLY A 264 -12.11 4.35 -7.42
CA GLY A 264 -12.34 5.79 -7.29
C GLY A 264 -12.52 6.55 -8.61
N GLY A 265 -12.38 5.87 -9.75
CA GLY A 265 -12.46 6.46 -11.09
C GLY A 265 -11.11 6.94 -11.62
N GLU A 266 -10.99 6.95 -12.95
CA GLU A 266 -9.74 7.26 -13.66
C GLU A 266 -9.23 8.69 -13.39
N ASP A 267 -10.11 9.69 -13.40
CA ASP A 267 -9.73 11.09 -13.14
C ASP A 267 -9.14 11.27 -11.73
N TYR A 268 -9.72 10.59 -10.74
CA TYR A 268 -9.21 10.63 -9.37
C TYR A 268 -7.84 9.95 -9.26
N ALA A 269 -7.68 8.79 -9.90
CA ALA A 269 -6.39 8.10 -9.94
C ALA A 269 -5.30 8.94 -10.60
N LYS A 270 -5.59 9.62 -11.73
CA LYS A 270 -4.65 10.55 -12.38
C LYS A 270 -4.27 11.72 -11.47
N LEU A 271 -5.24 12.28 -10.74
CA LEU A 271 -4.99 13.34 -9.78
C LEU A 271 -4.10 12.86 -8.63
N CYS A 272 -4.33 11.66 -8.09
CA CYS A 272 -3.46 11.06 -7.08
C CYS A 272 -2.07 10.74 -7.63
N GLN A 273 -1.96 10.24 -8.86
CA GLN A 273 -0.68 10.02 -9.53
C GLN A 273 0.14 11.30 -9.60
N LEU A 274 -0.49 12.41 -10.05
CA LEU A 274 0.15 13.73 -10.08
C LEU A 274 0.51 14.21 -8.67
N PHE A 275 -0.40 14.09 -7.71
CA PHE A 275 -0.19 14.59 -6.36
C PHE A 275 0.91 13.84 -5.61
N PHE A 276 1.07 12.54 -5.86
CA PHE A 276 2.16 11.74 -5.31
C PHE A 276 3.44 11.81 -6.14
N GLU A 277 3.45 12.59 -7.22
CA GLU A 277 4.56 12.67 -8.19
C GLU A 277 5.02 11.28 -8.63
N TYR A 278 4.08 10.38 -8.89
CA TYR A 278 4.38 9.04 -9.39
C TYR A 278 4.72 9.07 -10.88
N ASP A 279 5.92 9.56 -11.15
CA ASP A 279 6.59 9.68 -12.46
C ASP A 279 8.00 9.07 -12.36
N PRO A 280 8.12 7.73 -12.34
CA PRO A 280 9.39 7.06 -12.05
C PRO A 280 10.40 7.22 -13.20
N ASP A 281 11.60 7.73 -12.88
CA ASP A 281 12.76 7.81 -13.78
C ASP A 281 13.93 6.96 -13.24
N PRO A 282 13.93 5.63 -13.49
CA PRO A 282 14.94 4.74 -12.94
C PRO A 282 16.31 4.96 -13.59
N MET A 283 17.36 5.01 -12.77
CA MET A 283 18.75 5.21 -13.23
C MET A 283 19.26 4.14 -14.22
N PHE A 284 18.68 2.94 -14.21
CA PHE A 284 19.06 1.83 -15.08
C PHE A 284 17.82 1.20 -15.72
N ASP A 285 17.90 0.89 -17.01
CA ASP A 285 16.89 0.11 -17.71
C ASP A 285 17.12 -1.40 -17.51
N TYR A 286 17.06 -1.86 -16.25
CA TYR A 286 17.48 -3.21 -15.83
C TYR A 286 16.46 -3.94 -14.94
N GLY A 287 15.25 -3.40 -14.83
CA GLY A 287 14.22 -3.88 -13.90
C GLY A 287 13.40 -5.08 -14.39
N SER A 288 13.70 -5.68 -15.54
CA SER A 288 13.01 -6.87 -16.05
C SER A 288 13.95 -7.87 -16.72
N PRO A 289 13.60 -9.17 -16.74
CA PRO A 289 14.45 -10.20 -17.36
C PRO A 289 14.74 -9.95 -18.84
N GLU A 290 13.83 -9.29 -19.57
CA GLU A 290 13.98 -8.98 -21.00
C GLU A 290 15.01 -7.88 -21.27
N LYS A 291 15.31 -7.07 -20.25
CA LYS A 291 16.24 -5.94 -20.34
C LYS A 291 17.58 -6.22 -19.66
N ALA A 292 17.61 -7.16 -18.72
CA ALA A 292 18.80 -7.58 -18.01
C ALA A 292 19.65 -8.56 -18.81
N LYS A 293 20.94 -8.70 -18.46
CA LYS A 293 21.80 -9.77 -18.96
C LYS A 293 21.29 -11.11 -18.49
N LYS A 294 21.40 -12.12 -19.36
CA LYS A 294 20.92 -13.47 -19.09
C LYS A 294 21.59 -14.07 -17.84
N GLU A 295 22.88 -13.84 -17.65
CA GLU A 295 23.64 -14.39 -16.52
C GLU A 295 23.14 -13.82 -15.18
N ASP A 296 22.75 -12.54 -15.16
CA ASP A 296 22.22 -11.90 -13.95
C ASP A 296 20.80 -12.39 -13.63
N VAL A 297 19.99 -12.67 -14.66
CA VAL A 297 18.67 -13.30 -14.50
C VAL A 297 18.82 -14.71 -13.93
N GLU A 298 19.73 -15.51 -14.50
CA GLU A 298 20.01 -16.87 -14.03
C GLU A 298 20.53 -16.86 -12.59
N MET A 299 21.48 -15.98 -12.27
CA MET A 299 22.00 -15.79 -10.92
C MET A 299 20.88 -15.40 -9.94
N SER A 300 19.98 -14.51 -10.33
CA SER A 300 18.84 -14.10 -9.50
C SER A 300 17.87 -15.25 -9.22
N ILE A 301 17.63 -16.14 -10.20
CA ILE A 301 16.81 -17.34 -10.01
C ILE A 301 17.54 -18.33 -9.09
N GLN A 302 18.84 -18.55 -9.30
CA GLN A 302 19.65 -19.43 -8.47
C GLN A 302 19.70 -19.01 -6.99
N MET A 303 19.73 -17.70 -6.72
CA MET A 303 19.68 -17.16 -5.35
C MET A 303 18.44 -17.60 -4.58
N VAL A 304 17.31 -17.80 -5.28
CA VAL A 304 16.03 -18.20 -4.66
C VAL A 304 15.67 -19.66 -4.94
N GLU A 305 16.59 -20.46 -5.47
CA GLU A 305 16.31 -21.87 -5.79
C GLU A 305 15.86 -22.70 -4.58
N PRO A 306 16.41 -22.53 -3.35
CA PRO A 306 15.89 -23.23 -2.17
C PRO A 306 14.40 -22.94 -1.92
N PHE A 307 13.99 -21.68 -2.08
CA PHE A 307 12.58 -21.28 -2.00
C PHE A 307 11.75 -21.93 -3.12
N ARG A 308 12.25 -21.94 -4.36
CA ARG A 308 11.57 -22.55 -5.51
C ARG A 308 11.34 -24.06 -5.30
N GLU A 309 12.34 -24.78 -4.82
CA GLU A 309 12.23 -26.22 -4.55
C GLU A 309 11.25 -26.53 -3.41
N ALA A 310 11.26 -25.73 -2.35
CA ALA A 310 10.30 -25.87 -1.25
C ALA A 310 8.85 -25.65 -1.70
N VAL A 311 8.61 -24.66 -2.58
CA VAL A 311 7.27 -24.43 -3.18
C VAL A 311 6.83 -25.63 -4.02
N LYS A 312 7.71 -26.18 -4.87
CA LYS A 312 7.40 -27.37 -5.68
C LYS A 312 7.13 -28.60 -4.80
N GLN A 313 7.90 -28.77 -3.73
CA GLN A 313 7.70 -29.85 -2.77
C GLN A 313 6.33 -29.74 -2.12
N PHE A 314 6.00 -28.58 -1.56
CA PHE A 314 4.69 -28.35 -0.96
C PHE A 314 3.53 -28.58 -1.95
N ALA A 315 3.69 -28.15 -3.20
CA ALA A 315 2.69 -28.40 -4.23
C ALA A 315 2.48 -29.89 -4.57
N ARG A 316 3.51 -30.74 -4.39
CA ARG A 316 3.36 -32.20 -4.51
C ARG A 316 2.60 -32.77 -3.30
N GLU A 317 2.92 -32.32 -2.10
CA GLU A 317 2.29 -32.76 -0.85
C GLU A 317 0.77 -32.51 -0.87
N ILE A 318 0.32 -31.29 -1.20
CA ILE A 318 -1.11 -30.95 -1.24
C ILE A 318 -1.90 -31.61 -2.39
N ARG A 319 -1.21 -32.13 -3.41
CA ARG A 319 -1.86 -32.90 -4.49
C ARG A 319 -2.17 -34.32 -4.02
N HIS A 320 -1.23 -34.96 -3.33
CA HIS A 320 -1.43 -36.30 -2.78
C HIS A 320 -2.47 -36.34 -1.65
N GLU A 321 -2.67 -35.26 -0.89
CA GLU A 321 -3.75 -35.18 0.11
C GLU A 321 -5.17 -35.17 -0.49
N LYS A 322 -5.30 -34.89 -1.80
CA LYS A 322 -6.59 -34.79 -2.49
C LYS A 322 -6.95 -36.02 -3.33
N GLU A 323 -6.02 -36.96 -3.48
CA GLU A 323 -6.19 -38.25 -4.16
C GLU A 323 -6.61 -39.34 -3.17
#